data_AF-A0A529WCZ8-F1
#
_entry.id   AF-A0A529WCZ8-F1
#
_cell.length_a   1.000
_cell.length_b   1.000
_cell.length_c   1.000
_cell.angle_alpha   90.00
_cell.angle_beta   90.00
_cell.angle_gamma   90.00
#
_symmetry.space_group_name_H-M   'P 1'
#
loop_
_entity.id
_entity.type
_entity.pdbx_description
1 polymer ?
#
loop_
_entity_poly.entity_id
_entity_poly.type
_entity_poly.pdbx_seq_one_letter_code
_entity_poly.pdbx_strand_id
1 'polypeptide(L)' 'MTIAIRNSDPRHEGVKAFLARPRLQHLIGGRWYDASDGATMPATDPASGRLLANLAQGTAEDADRAVAAARC' A
#
# COMPACT_ATOMS: atom_id res chain seq x y z
N MET A 1 -21.72 21.40 -5.79
CA MET A 1 -21.84 21.32 -4.32
C MET A 1 -20.55 20.72 -3.81
N THR A 2 -19.69 21.50 -3.17
CA THR A 2 -18.33 21.08 -2.78
C THR A 2 -18.26 20.94 -1.27
N ILE A 3 -18.04 19.72 -0.78
CA ILE A 3 -17.74 19.45 0.62
C ILE A 3 -16.23 19.57 0.80
N ALA A 4 -15.79 20.51 1.65
CA ALA A 4 -14.39 20.65 2.04
C ALA A 4 -14.13 19.82 3.31
N ILE A 5 -13.46 18.68 3.18
CA ILE A 5 -13.07 17.82 4.30
C ILE A 5 -11.85 18.45 4.98
N ARG A 6 -12.00 18.94 6.22
CA ARG A 6 -10.95 19.69 6.93
C ARG A 6 -9.96 18.83 7.72
N ASN A 7 -10.15 17.50 7.82
CA ASN A 7 -9.35 16.66 8.71
C ASN A 7 -9.13 15.26 8.15
N SER A 8 -8.24 15.12 7.17
CA SER A 8 -7.84 13.83 6.57
C SER A 8 -6.54 13.25 7.16
N ASP A 9 -5.86 13.97 8.04
CA ASP A 9 -4.59 13.49 8.61
C ASP A 9 -4.79 12.30 9.57
N PRO A 10 -3.91 11.28 9.52
CA PRO A 10 -3.97 10.14 10.43
C PRO A 10 -3.82 10.58 11.89
N ARG A 11 -4.76 10.18 12.74
CA ARG A 11 -4.76 10.55 14.17
C ARG A 11 -3.83 9.69 15.01
N HIS A 12 -3.61 8.44 14.62
CA HIS A 12 -2.82 7.47 15.37
C HIS A 12 -1.37 7.43 14.90
N GLU A 13 -0.43 7.43 15.85
CA GLU A 13 1.00 7.41 15.58
C GLU A 13 1.44 6.18 14.80
N GLY A 14 0.88 5.01 15.11
CA GLY A 14 1.16 3.78 14.36
C GLY A 14 0.80 3.87 12.87
N VAL A 15 -0.26 4.62 12.52
CA VAL A 15 -0.63 4.84 11.11
C VAL A 15 0.36 5.80 10.44
N LYS A 16 0.77 6.87 11.13
CA LYS A 16 1.80 7.79 10.62
C LYS A 16 3.11 7.06 10.37
N ALA A 17 3.55 6.22 11.31
CA ALA A 17 4.76 5.42 11.17
C ALA A 17 4.66 4.39 10.04
N PHE A 18 3.49 3.79 9.82
CA PHE A 18 3.25 2.87 8.72
C PHE A 18 3.34 3.58 7.35
N LEU A 19 2.70 4.75 7.21
CA LEU A 19 2.71 5.54 5.97
C LEU A 19 4.06 6.23 5.70
N ALA A 20 4.89 6.44 6.72
CA ALA A 20 6.23 7.04 6.57
C ALA A 20 7.25 6.10 5.90
N ARG A 21 6.91 4.83 5.66
CA ARG A 21 7.78 3.89 4.95
C ARG A 21 7.97 4.33 3.50
N PRO A 22 9.17 4.18 2.92
CA PRO A 22 9.46 4.66 1.56
C PRO A 22 8.59 3.99 0.49
N ARG A 23 8.21 2.73 0.72
CA ARG A 23 7.23 1.97 -0.06
C ARG A 23 6.59 0.91 0.82
N LEU A 24 5.35 0.53 0.51
CA LEU A 24 4.65 -0.58 1.13
C LEU A 24 4.77 -1.83 0.26
N GLN A 25 5.10 -2.95 0.91
CA GLN A 25 5.45 -4.22 0.27
C GLN A 25 4.29 -5.21 0.32
N HIS A 26 4.32 -6.26 -0.52
CA HIS A 26 3.43 -7.40 -0.42
C HIS A 26 3.81 -8.29 0.75
N LEU A 27 2.84 -8.70 1.56
CA LEU A 27 3.03 -9.74 2.57
C LEU A 27 2.55 -11.08 2.01
N ILE A 28 3.48 -11.96 1.64
CA ILE A 28 3.20 -13.25 1.01
C ILE A 28 3.86 -14.36 1.84
N GLY A 29 3.07 -15.34 2.30
CA GLY A 29 3.59 -16.46 3.10
C GLY A 29 4.31 -16.02 4.38
N GLY A 30 3.85 -14.94 5.02
CA GLY A 30 4.47 -14.40 6.24
C GLY A 30 5.74 -13.57 6.03
N ARG A 31 6.12 -13.29 4.78
CA ARG A 31 7.32 -12.50 4.44
C ARG A 31 6.96 -11.30 3.57
N TRP A 32 7.70 -10.21 3.75
CA TRP A 32 7.55 -8.98 2.96
C TRP A 32 8.37 -9.05 1.67
N TYR A 33 7.76 -8.67 0.55
CA TYR A 33 8.35 -8.64 -0.79
C TYR A 33 8.01 -7.32 -1.50
N ASP A 34 8.98 -6.77 -2.22
CA ASP A 34 8.67 -5.80 -3.28
C ASP A 34 7.93 -6.49 -4.44
N ALA A 35 7.34 -5.71 -5.33
CA ALA A 35 6.76 -6.22 -6.58
C ALA A 35 7.81 -6.99 -7.38
N SER A 36 7.40 -8.02 -8.10
CA SER A 36 8.34 -8.90 -8.83
C SER A 36 9.14 -8.17 -9.91
N ASP A 37 8.58 -7.10 -10.49
CA ASP A 37 9.19 -6.20 -11.47
C ASP A 37 9.76 -4.92 -10.84
N GLY A 38 9.65 -4.77 -9.52
CA GLY A 38 10.06 -3.59 -8.76
C GLY A 38 9.16 -2.36 -8.92
N ALA A 39 8.04 -2.45 -9.65
CA ALA A 39 7.14 -1.34 -9.88
C ALA A 39 6.37 -0.92 -8.62
N THR A 40 5.99 0.35 -8.57
CA THR A 40 5.19 0.91 -7.49
C THR A 40 4.07 1.78 -8.02
N MET A 41 2.94 1.81 -7.31
CA MET A 41 1.74 2.60 -7.62
C MET A 41 1.43 3.57 -6.47
N PRO A 42 1.03 4.82 -6.76
CA PRO A 42 0.63 5.77 -5.72
C PRO A 42 -0.75 5.42 -5.14
N ALA A 43 -0.87 5.47 -3.81
CA ALA A 43 -2.16 5.47 -3.12
C ALA A 43 -2.50 6.88 -2.68
N THR A 44 -3.65 7.39 -3.11
CA THR A 44 -4.09 8.76 -2.80
C THR A 44 -5.32 8.77 -1.89
N ASP A 45 -5.40 9.76 -1.02
CA ASP A 45 -6.59 10.02 -0.21
C ASP A 45 -7.74 10.50 -1.11
N PRO A 46 -8.90 9.79 -1.14
CA PRO A 46 -10.03 10.18 -1.98
C PRO A 46 -10.69 11.51 -1.55
N ALA A 47 -10.51 11.95 -0.30
CA ALA A 47 -11.09 13.18 0.21
C ALA A 47 -10.26 14.43 -0.13
N SER A 48 -8.94 14.29 -0.20
CA SER A 48 -8.01 15.41 -0.41
C SER A 48 -7.19 15.33 -1.69
N GLY A 49 -7.11 14.16 -2.33
CA GLY A 49 -6.23 13.88 -3.46
C GLY A 49 -4.75 13.76 -3.08
N ARG A 50 -4.39 13.89 -1.80
CA ARG A 50 -2.99 13.85 -1.35
C ARG A 50 -2.42 12.44 -1.43
N LEU A 51 -1.15 12.31 -1.80
CA LEU A 51 -0.41 11.05 -1.75
C LEU A 51 -0.32 10.56 -0.29
N LEU A 52 -0.71 9.30 -0.06
CA LEU A 52 -0.60 8.62 1.22
C LEU A 52 0.68 7.79 1.29
N ALA A 53 0.93 6.96 0.28
CA ALA A 53 2.09 6.08 0.20
C ALA A 53 2.29 5.56 -1.25
N ASN A 54 3.47 5.00 -1.52
CA ASN A 54 3.72 4.18 -2.71
C ASN A 54 3.58 2.71 -2.35
N LEU A 55 2.76 1.97 -3.09
CA LEU A 55 2.52 0.54 -2.90
C LEU A 55 3.30 -0.25 -3.95
N ALA A 56 3.79 -1.44 -3.61
CA ALA A 56 4.24 -2.42 -4.60
C ALA A 56 3.11 -2.71 -5.60
N GLN A 57 3.39 -2.56 -6.89
CA GLN A 57 2.42 -2.81 -7.95
C GLN A 57 2.49 -4.28 -8.35
N GLY A 58 1.61 -5.10 -7.78
CA GLY A 58 1.66 -6.54 -7.96
C GLY A 58 1.50 -6.97 -9.42
N THR A 59 2.29 -7.96 -9.82
CA THR A 59 2.22 -8.60 -11.13
C THR A 59 1.51 -9.96 -11.05
N ALA A 60 1.39 -10.66 -12.18
CA ALA A 60 0.89 -12.03 -12.22
C ALA A 60 1.77 -12.98 -11.38
N GLU A 61 3.09 -12.80 -11.41
CA GLU A 61 4.06 -13.59 -10.66
C GLU A 61 3.92 -13.41 -9.14
N ASP A 62 3.60 -12.19 -8.69
CA ASP A 62 3.32 -11.94 -7.27
C ASP A 62 2.03 -12.65 -6.83
N ALA A 63 1.01 -12.65 -7.69
CA ALA A 63 -0.23 -13.38 -7.46
C ALA A 63 0.01 -14.90 -7.41
N ASP A 64 0.79 -15.46 -8.34
CA ASP A 64 1.15 -16.89 -8.35
C ASP A 64 1.93 -17.28 -7.08
N ARG A 65 2.87 -16.44 -6.63
CA ARG A 65 3.59 -16.64 -5.37
C ARG A 65 2.63 -16.65 -4.17
N ALA A 66 1.65 -15.74 -4.16
CA ALA A 66 0.64 -15.67 -3.09
C ALA A 66 -0.26 -16.90 -3.08
N VAL A 67 -0.72 -17.34 -4.26
CA VAL A 67 -1.53 -18.56 -4.41
C VAL A 67 -0.75 -19.79 -3.96
N ALA A 68 0.51 -19.94 -4.39
CA ALA A 68 1.37 -21.05 -3.98
C ALA A 68 1.57 -21.09 -2.46
N ALA A 69 1.77 -19.92 -1.82
CA ALA A 69 1.92 -19.81 -0.37
C ALA A 69 0.62 -20.13 0.41
N ALA A 70 -0.55 -20.05 -0.22
CA ALA A 70 -1.85 -20.26 0.41
C ALA A 70 -2.39 -21.70 0.29
N ARG A 71 -1.87 -22.52 -0.63
CA ARG A 71 -2.36 -23.88 -0.96
C ARG A 71 -1.98 -24.97 0.05
N CYS A 72 -1.72 -24.61 1.31
CA CYS A 72 -1.47 -25.57 2.39
C CYS A 72 -2.71 -26.42 2.71
#